data_AF-A0A956IJ47-F1
#
_entry.id   AF-A0A956IJ47-F1
#
_cell.length_a   1.000
_cell.length_b   1.000
_cell.length_c   1.000
_cell.angle_alpha   90.00
_cell.angle_beta   90.00
_cell.angle_gamma   90.00
#
_symmetry.space_group_name_H-M   'P 1'
#
loop_
_entity.id
_entity.type
_entity.pdbx_description
1 polymer ?
#
loop_
_entity_poly.entity_id
_entity_poly.type
_entity_poly.pdbx_seq_one_letter_code
_entity_poly.pdbx_strand_id
1 'polypeptide(L)' 'MTLAIDPSLEIDGTPYRVLHYRLREQLSTPSTLVLEAMEDDVEPKNPKELVGQTATFTLKRS' A
#
# COMPACT_ATOMS: atom_id res chain seq x y z
N MET A 1 7.68 -20.35 -15.07
CA MET A 1 6.84 -20.34 -13.87
C MET A 1 7.02 -18.97 -13.23
N THR A 2 6.03 -18.08 -13.35
CA THR A 2 6.14 -16.71 -12.86
C THR A 2 5.76 -16.70 -11.38
N LEU A 3 6.64 -16.22 -10.50
CA LEU A 3 6.31 -16.02 -9.11
C LEU A 3 5.16 -15.00 -9.02
N ALA A 4 3.96 -15.44 -8.62
CA ALA A 4 2.86 -14.52 -8.37
C ALA A 4 2.98 -14.00 -6.94
N ILE A 5 3.53 -12.80 -6.79
CA ILE A 5 3.47 -12.04 -5.55
C ILE A 5 2.21 -11.19 -5.63
N ASP A 6 1.34 -11.33 -4.63
CA ASP A 6 0.09 -10.57 -4.55
C ASP A 6 0.22 -9.50 -3.45
N PRO A 7 0.40 -8.22 -3.83
CA PRO A 7 0.49 -7.11 -2.88
C PRO A 7 -0.91 -6.66 -2.43
N SER A 8 -1.11 -6.51 -1.12
CA SER A 8 -2.32 -5.89 -0.56
C SER A 8 -1.99 -4.70 0.33
N LEU A 9 -2.88 -3.70 0.31
CA LEU A 9 -2.80 -2.50 1.14
C LEU A 9 -4.12 -2.31 1.87
N GLU A 10 -4.04 -1.98 3.15
CA GLU A 10 -5.19 -1.59 3.97
C GLU A 10 -4.85 -0.29 4.71
N ILE A 11 -5.75 0.70 4.67
CA ILE A 11 -5.62 1.96 5.40
C ILE A 11 -6.88 2.15 6.23
N ASP A 12 -6.73 2.20 7.56
CA ASP A 12 -7.86 2.35 8.49
C ASP A 12 -9.03 1.38 8.18
N GLY A 13 -8.70 0.09 8.04
CA GLY A 13 -9.68 -0.98 7.74
C GLY A 13 -10.24 -0.97 6.32
N THR A 14 -9.83 -0.02 5.47
CA THR A 14 -10.30 0.09 4.07
C THR A 14 -9.27 -0.55 3.13
N PRO A 15 -9.66 -1.55 2.32
CA PRO A 15 -8.75 -2.19 1.39
C PRO A 15 -8.51 -1.33 0.16
N TYR A 16 -7.25 -1.28 -0.27
CA TYR A 16 -6.82 -0.62 -1.50
C TYR A 16 -6.10 -1.62 -2.39
N ARG A 17 -6.39 -1.56 -3.69
CA ARG A 17 -5.69 -2.38 -4.68
C ARG A 17 -4.36 -1.73 -5.04
N VAL A 18 -3.27 -2.46 -4.85
CA VAL A 18 -1.92 -1.98 -5.16
C VAL A 18 -1.64 -2.17 -6.66
N LEU A 19 -1.27 -1.09 -7.34
CA LEU A 19 -0.89 -1.08 -8.75
C LEU A 19 0.63 -1.14 -8.91
N HIS A 20 1.34 -0.37 -8.09
CA HIS A 20 2.79 -0.30 -8.08
C HIS A 20 3.30 -0.07 -6.66
N TYR A 21 4.47 -0.62 -6.33
CA TYR A 21 5.13 -0.32 -5.08
C TYR A 21 6.65 -0.21 -5.26
N ARG A 22 7.27 0.66 -4.47
CA ARG A 22 8.72 0.81 -4.39
C ARG A 22 9.14 1.05 -2.95
N LEU A 23 9.83 0.07 -2.38
CA LEU A 23 10.47 0.20 -1.08
C LEU A 23 11.84 0.89 -1.24
N ARG A 24 12.10 1.90 -0.43
CA ARG A 24 13.41 2.57 -0.32
C ARG A 24 13.92 2.37 1.10
N GLU A 25 15.04 1.69 1.22
CA GLU A 25 15.69 1.42 2.50
C GLU A 25 17.11 1.97 2.48
N GLN A 26 17.48 2.62 3.56
CA GLN A 26 18.83 3.12 3.76
C GLN A 26 19.17 2.97 5.25
N LEU A 27 20.40 2.55 5.53
CA LEU A 27 20.88 2.41 6.90
C LEU A 27 20.80 3.75 7.63
N SER A 28 20.37 3.71 8.89
CA SER A 28 20.22 4.87 9.77
C SER A 28 19.09 5.85 9.40
N THR A 29 18.21 5.50 8.46
CA THR A 29 16.99 6.27 8.15
C THR A 29 15.76 5.37 8.17
N PRO A 30 14.57 5.88 8.53
CA PRO A 30 13.34 5.12 8.41
C PRO A 30 13.09 4.67 6.97
N SER A 31 12.73 3.41 6.77
CA SER A 31 12.33 2.88 5.46
C SER A 31 11.10 3.63 4.93
N THR A 32 11.09 3.93 3.64
CA THR A 32 9.97 4.60 2.97
C THR A 32 9.40 3.69 1.91
N LEU A 33 8.10 3.40 1.99
CA LEU A 33 7.37 2.66 0.98
C LEU A 33 6.52 3.64 0.16
N VAL A 34 6.78 3.72 -1.15
CA VAL A 34 5.99 4.50 -2.08
C VAL A 34 5.04 3.56 -2.81
N LEU A 35 3.75 3.89 -2.84
CA LEU A 35 2.68 3.06 -3.39
C LEU A 35 1.85 3.87 -4.40
N GLU A 36 1.48 3.22 -5.49
CA GLU A 36 0.35 3.61 -6.32
C GLU A 36 -0.77 2.62 -6.04
N ALA A 37 -1.89 3.11 -5.51
CA ALA A 37 -3.01 2.28 -5.12
C ALA A 37 -4.32 2.90 -5.58
N MET A 38 -5.32 2.06 -5.80
CA MET A 38 -6.64 2.44 -6.23
C MET A 38 -7.66 1.94 -5.22
N GLU A 39 -8.56 2.82 -4.80
CA GLU A 39 -9.76 2.44 -4.06
C GLU A 39 -10.78 1.92 -5.08
N ASP A 40 -11.34 0.74 -4.85
CA ASP A 40 -12.38 0.17 -5.71
C ASP A 40 -13.80 0.65 -5.28
N ASP A 41 -13.90 1.54 -4.27
CA ASP A 41 -15.16 2.08 -3.76
C ASP A 41 -15.76 3.16 -4.69
N VAL A 42 -17.09 3.29 -4.66
CA VAL A 42 -17.89 4.21 -5.49
C VAL A 42 -17.69 5.66 -5.05
N GLU A 43 -17.33 5.89 -3.79
CA GLU A 43 -17.04 7.21 -3.23
C GLU A 43 -15.65 7.21 -2.56
N PRO A 44 -14.58 7.53 -3.32
CA PRO A 44 -13.22 7.48 -2.78
C PRO A 44 -13.03 8.51 -1.66
N LYS A 45 -12.28 8.13 -0.62
CA LYS A 45 -12.00 9.02 0.51
C LYS A 45 -11.24 10.27 0.06
N ASN A 46 -11.42 11.37 0.78
CA ASN A 46 -10.64 12.57 0.51
C ASN A 46 -9.17 12.31 0.88
N PRO A 47 -8.18 12.65 0.03
CA PRO A 47 -6.77 12.41 0.34
C PRO A 47 -6.32 12.96 1.69
N LYS A 48 -6.93 14.04 2.19
CA LYS A 48 -6.62 14.62 3.50
C LYS A 48 -6.99 13.70 4.66
N GLU A 49 -8.00 12.85 4.50
CA GLU A 49 -8.47 11.92 5.53
C GLU A 49 -7.53 10.72 5.69
N LEU A 50 -6.72 10.44 4.67
CA LEU A 50 -5.74 9.36 4.66
C LEU A 50 -4.42 9.76 5.34
N VAL A 51 -4.13 11.06 5.47
CA VAL A 51 -2.87 11.54 6.03
C VAL A 51 -2.80 11.24 7.53
N GLY A 52 -1.74 10.56 7.95
CA GLY A 52 -1.51 10.21 9.36
C GLY A 52 -2.23 8.93 9.81
N GLN A 53 -3.01 8.30 8.93
CA GLN A 53 -3.60 7.00 9.22
C GLN A 53 -2.56 5.89 9.19
N THR A 54 -2.80 4.85 9.98
CA THR A 54 -1.97 3.65 9.91
C THR A 54 -2.32 2.85 8.66
N ALA A 55 -1.31 2.51 7.88
CA ALA A 55 -1.43 1.68 6.69
C ALA A 55 -0.67 0.38 6.88
N THR A 56 -1.30 -0.74 6.52
CA THR A 56 -0.68 -2.07 6.52
C THR A 56 -0.48 -2.53 5.09
N PHE A 57 0.77 -2.80 4.73
CA PHE A 57 1.15 -3.35 3.43
C PHE A 57 1.61 -4.80 3.60
N THR A 58 1.02 -5.72 2.84
CA THR A 58 1.34 -7.15 2.90
C THR A 58 1.80 -7.66 1.54
N LEU A 59 2.91 -8.40 1.53
CA LEU A 59 3.38 -9.15 0.37
C LEU A 59 3.23 -10.63 0.65
N LYS A 60 2.29 -11.29 -0.04
CA LYS A 60 2.11 -12.75 0.07
C LYS A 60 2.70 -13.43 -1.15
N ARG A 61 3.54 -14.44 -0.91
CA ARG A 61 4.08 -15.33 -1.94
C ARG A 61 3.12 -16.52 -2.12
N SER A 62 2.67 -16.73 -3.36
CA SER A 62 1.83 -17.87 -3.78
C SER A 62 2.67 -19.05 -4.24
#